data_AF-A0A776LFB0-F1
#
_entry.id   AF-A0A776LFB0-F1
#
_cell.length_a   1.000
_cell.length_b   1.000
_cell.length_c   1.000
_cell.angle_alpha   90.00
_cell.angle_beta   90.00
_cell.angle_gamma   90.00
#
_symmetry.space_group_name_H-M   'P 1'
#
loop_
_entity.id
_entity.type
_entity.pdbx_description
1 polymer ?
#
loop_
_entity_poly.entity_id
_entity_poly.type
_entity_poly.pdbx_seq_one_letter_code
_entity_poly.pdbx_strand_id
1 'polypeptide(L)' 'MFTDTITKCAANAARIARLSANNPLGFWVSSAMAGAYVGLGIILIFTLGNLLDPSVRPLVMGATFGIAL' A
#
# COMPACT_ATOMS: atom_id res chain seq x y z
N MET A 1 -0.63 -18.53 19.71
CA MET A 1 -1.40 -17.44 19.06
C MET A 1 -0.57 -16.64 18.05
N PHE A 2 0.69 -16.28 18.34
CA PHE A 2 1.50 -15.47 17.40
C PHE A 2 2.44 -16.28 16.49
N THR A 3 2.78 -17.51 16.88
CA THR A 3 3.76 -18.36 16.17
C THR A 3 3.38 -18.56 14.70
N ASP A 4 2.12 -18.82 14.39
CA ASP A 4 1.67 -19.04 13.01
C ASP A 4 1.80 -17.78 12.15
N THR A 5 1.47 -16.61 12.71
CA THR A 5 1.63 -15.32 12.03
C THR A 5 3.11 -15.00 11.80
N ILE A 6 3.97 -15.27 12.79
CA ILE A 6 5.43 -15.12 12.65
C ILE A 6 5.96 -16.02 11.53
N THR A 7 5.55 -17.29 11.49
CA THR A 7 5.95 -18.23 10.44
C THR A 7 5.48 -17.79 9.05
N LYS A 8 4.26 -17.24 8.93
CA LYS A 8 3.77 -16.67 7.65
C LYS A 8 4.59 -15.47 7.19
N CYS A 9 4.95 -14.57 8.11
CA CYS A 9 5.82 -13.44 7.78
C CYS A 9 7.21 -13.90 7.34
N ALA A 10 7.80 -14.89 8.04
CA ALA A 10 9.09 -15.47 7.66
C ALA A 10 9.06 -16.13 6.28
N ALA A 11 7.99 -16.88 5.97
CA ALA A 11 7.79 -17.47 4.65
C ALA A 11 7.66 -16.40 3.55
N ASN A 12 6.94 -15.30 3.81
CA ASN A 12 6.85 -14.19 2.87
C ASN A 12 8.20 -13.48 2.68
N ALA A 13 9.01 -13.31 3.72
CA ALA A 13 10.37 -12.76 3.60
C ALA A 13 11.25 -13.61 2.67
N ALA A 14 11.23 -14.94 2.82
CA ALA A 14 11.93 -15.85 1.92
C ALA A 14 11.41 -15.80 0.48
N ARG A 15 10.10 -15.54 0.28
CA ARG A 15 9.51 -15.32 -1.06
C ARG A 15 10.00 -14.00 -1.67
N ILE A 16 10.04 -12.92 -0.91
CA ILE A 16 10.53 -11.60 -1.37
C ILE A 16 12.02 -11.69 -1.75
N ALA A 17 12.85 -12.34 -0.91
CA ALA A 17 14.28 -12.53 -1.20
C ALA A 17 14.50 -13.31 -2.50
N ARG A 18 13.74 -14.40 -2.72
CA ARG A 18 13.77 -15.17 -3.98
C ARG A 18 13.30 -14.35 -5.18
N LEU A 19 12.25 -13.54 -5.03
CA LEU A 19 11.78 -12.66 -6.11
C LEU A 19 12.86 -11.65 -6.51
N SER A 20 13.50 -11.02 -5.52
CA SER A 20 14.58 -10.06 -5.75
C SER A 20 15.78 -10.67 -6.47
N ALA A 21 16.25 -11.85 -6.03
CA ALA A 21 17.41 -12.51 -6.62
C ALA A 21 17.14 -13.14 -8.00
N ASN A 22 15.97 -13.77 -8.17
CA ASN A 22 15.72 -14.63 -9.33
C ASN A 22 14.90 -13.92 -10.42
N ASN A 23 14.20 -12.83 -10.09
CA ASN A 23 13.38 -12.08 -11.05
C ASN A 23 13.40 -10.57 -10.71
N PRO A 24 14.51 -9.87 -10.99
CA PRO A 24 14.67 -8.45 -10.67
C PRO A 24 13.64 -7.57 -11.37
N LEU A 25 13.25 -7.90 -12.61
CA LEU A 25 12.20 -7.15 -13.32
C LEU A 25 10.85 -7.27 -12.59
N GLY A 26 10.46 -8.47 -12.20
CA GLY A 26 9.25 -8.69 -11.42
C GLY A 26 9.29 -7.98 -10.06
N PHE A 27 10.44 -7.94 -9.40
CA PHE A 27 10.63 -7.19 -8.16
C PHE A 27 10.42 -5.68 -8.36
N TRP A 28 11.02 -5.08 -9.38
CA TRP A 28 10.85 -3.65 -9.68
C TRP A 28 9.44 -3.29 -10.10
N VAL A 29 8.82 -4.08 -10.99
CA VAL A 29 7.44 -3.84 -11.44
C VAL A 29 6.47 -3.95 -10.27
N SER A 30 6.57 -4.99 -9.45
CA SER A 30 5.69 -5.14 -8.28
C SER A 30 5.89 -4.04 -7.23
N SER A 31 7.13 -3.57 -7.04
CA SER A 31 7.43 -2.42 -6.18
C SER A 31 6.82 -1.12 -6.73
N ALA A 32 6.92 -0.90 -8.04
CA ALA A 32 6.29 0.25 -8.70
C ALA A 32 4.77 0.20 -8.61
N MET A 33 4.16 -0.98 -8.74
CA MET A 33 2.72 -1.18 -8.58
C MET A 33 2.25 -0.81 -7.17
N ALA A 34 2.98 -1.22 -6.12
CA ALA A 34 2.65 -0.83 -4.75
C ALA A 34 2.63 0.70 -4.59
N GLY A 35 3.62 1.40 -5.16
CA GLY A 35 3.63 2.87 -5.19
C GLY A 35 2.45 3.46 -5.96
N ALA A 36 2.10 2.89 -7.12
CA ALA A 36 0.98 3.35 -7.93
C ALA A 36 -0.37 3.20 -7.21
N TYR A 37 -0.62 2.06 -6.56
CA TYR A 37 -1.88 1.83 -5.82
C TYR A 37 -2.05 2.80 -4.67
N VAL A 38 -0.99 3.04 -3.89
CA VAL A 38 -1.01 4.07 -2.84
C VAL A 38 -1.19 5.46 -3.44
N GLY A 39 -0.50 5.77 -4.54
CA GLY A 39 -0.62 7.04 -5.26
C GLY A 39 -2.03 7.33 -5.77
N LEU A 40 -2.77 6.32 -6.25
CA LEU A 40 -4.18 6.45 -6.63
C LEU A 40 -5.05 6.85 -5.43
N GLY A 41 -4.80 6.26 -4.26
CA GLY A 41 -5.43 6.68 -3.01
C GLY A 41 -5.14 8.14 -2.66
N ILE A 42 -3.88 8.58 -2.82
CA ILE A 42 -3.49 9.98 -2.61
C ILE A 42 -4.24 10.92 -3.56
N ILE A 43 -4.28 10.61 -4.86
CA ILE A 43 -5.00 11.43 -5.85
C ILE A 43 -6.47 11.58 -5.45
N LEU A 44 -7.12 10.50 -5.05
CA LEU A 44 -8.51 10.50 -4.61
C LEU A 44 -8.72 11.43 -3.39
N ILE A 45 -7.98 11.22 -2.31
CA ILE A 45 -8.22 11.96 -1.07
C ILE A 45 -7.86 13.43 -1.20
N PHE A 46 -6.83 13.77 -1.98
CA PHE A 46 -6.49 15.18 -2.23
C PHE A 46 -7.55 15.86 -3.11
N THR A 47 -8.12 15.12 -4.08
CA THR A 47 -9.21 15.64 -4.92
C THR A 47 -10.46 15.92 -4.08
N LEU A 48 -10.87 14.99 -3.21
CA LEU A 48 -11.99 15.20 -2.28
C LEU A 48 -11.68 16.31 -1.28
N GLY A 49 -10.50 16.29 -0.65
CA GLY A 49 -10.08 17.26 0.34
C GLY A 49 -10.04 18.70 -0.20
N ASN A 50 -9.64 18.88 -1.46
CA ASN A 50 -9.59 20.20 -2.09
C ASN A 50 -10.97 20.85 -2.27
N LEU A 51 -12.03 20.04 -2.40
CA LEU A 51 -13.41 20.50 -2.61
C LEU A 51 -14.21 20.67 -1.32
N LEU A 52 -13.67 20.21 -0.19
CA LEU A 52 -14.37 20.17 1.09
C LEU A 52 -13.86 21.26 2.05
N ASP A 53 -14.75 21.66 2.95
CA ASP A 53 -14.44 22.57 4.06
C ASP A 53 -13.29 22.00 4.91
N PRO A 54 -12.31 22.83 5.34
CA PRO A 54 -11.16 22.36 6.12
C PRO A 54 -11.51 21.55 7.36
N SER A 55 -12.63 21.84 8.03
CA SER A 55 -13.05 21.15 9.25
C SER A 55 -13.41 19.67 9.05
N VAL A 56 -13.84 19.27 7.85
CA VAL A 56 -14.26 17.89 7.56
C VAL A 56 -13.22 17.08 6.79
N ARG A 57 -12.14 17.71 6.31
CA ARG A 57 -11.10 17.05 5.51
C ARG A 57 -10.50 15.82 6.18
N PRO A 58 -10.08 15.85 7.47
CA PRO A 58 -9.48 14.67 8.10
C PRO A 58 -10.42 13.47 8.13
N LEU A 59 -11.71 13.71 8.36
CA LEU A 59 -12.73 12.67 8.40
C LEU A 59 -12.92 12.04 7.01
N VAL A 60 -13.18 12.85 5.99
CA VAL A 60 -13.49 12.34 4.64
C VAL A 60 -12.25 11.75 3.96
N MET A 61 -11.10 12.44 4.04
CA MET A 61 -9.85 11.94 3.48
C MET A 61 -9.41 10.65 4.18
N GLY A 62 -9.52 10.57 5.51
CA GLY A 62 -9.21 9.35 6.26
C GLY A 62 -10.14 8.19 5.93
N ALA A 63 -11.45 8.43 5.87
CA ALA A 63 -12.45 7.40 5.57
C ALA A 63 -12.36 6.85 4.14
N THR A 64 -11.78 7.62 3.21
CA THR A 64 -11.65 7.23 1.79
C THR A 64 -10.25 6.78 1.38
N PHE A 65 -9.24 6.90 2.25
CA PHE A 65 -7.87 6.47 1.95
C PHE A 65 -7.68 4.94 1.98
N GLY A 66 -8.66 4.18 2.48
CA GLY A 66 -8.59 2.73 2.59
C GLY A 66 -8.32 1.99 1.27
N ILE A 67 -8.60 2.60 0.11
CA ILE A 67 -8.28 2.02 -1.20
C ILE A 67 -6.77 1.87 -1.46
N ALA A 68 -5.92 2.54 -0.67
CA ALA A 68 -4.47 2.48 -0.82
C ALA A 68 -3.84 1.14 -0.39
N LEU A 69 -4.52 0.32 0.43
CA LEU A 69 -4.02 -0.94 1.00
C LEU A 69 -5.11 -2.00 1.12
#